data_AF-A0A1M7N498-F1
#
_entry.id   AF-A0A1M7N498-F1
#
_cell.length_a   1.000
_cell.length_b   1.000
_cell.length_c   1.000
_cell.angle_alpha   90.00
_cell.angle_beta   90.00
_cell.angle_gamma   90.00
#
_symmetry.space_group_name_H-M   'P 1'
#
loop_
_entity.id
_entity.type
_entity.pdbx_description
1 polymer ?
#
loop_
_entity_poly.entity_id
_entity_poly.type
_entity_poly.pdbx_seq_one_letter_code
_entity_poly.pdbx_strand_id
1 'polypeptide(L)'
;MANDYDIYLDDNAFTTAESEMVALKKRVEELKKKLEKMYSDLSNALVTPAGKAIELKAGKVLIKPIEDLSLVIQHVSDTLNEIIGTGYYKDVWVKFDELNQNINFN
;
A
#
# COMPACT_ATOMS: atom_id res chain seq x y z
N MET A 1 17.40 21.32 -27.03
CA MET A 1 16.93 21.96 -25.78
C MET A 1 15.84 21.05 -25.26
N ALA A 2 16.06 20.36 -24.14
CA ALA A 2 15.03 19.53 -23.53
C ALA A 2 13.97 20.47 -22.92
N ASN A 3 12.73 20.35 -23.38
CA ASN A 3 11.63 21.15 -22.85
C ASN A 3 11.24 20.62 -21.46
N ASP A 4 10.82 21.54 -20.60
CA ASP A 4 10.55 21.44 -19.16
C ASP A 4 9.37 20.50 -18.76
N TYR A 5 9.05 19.50 -19.59
CA TYR A 5 7.90 18.59 -19.43
C TYR A 5 8.23 17.10 -19.65
N ASP A 6 9.50 16.71 -19.57
CA ASP A 6 9.85 15.28 -19.47
C ASP A 6 9.33 14.75 -18.12
N ILE A 7 8.23 13.99 -18.16
CA ILE A 7 7.74 13.22 -17.02
C ILE A 7 8.67 12.02 -16.88
N TYR A 8 9.84 12.24 -16.27
CA TYR A 8 10.77 11.18 -15.95
C TYR A 8 10.20 10.40 -14.76
N LEU A 9 9.91 9.12 -14.98
CA LEU A 9 9.49 8.23 -13.91
C LEU A 9 10.72 7.97 -13.02
N ASP A 10 10.68 8.41 -11.76
CA ASP A 10 11.78 8.17 -10.82
C ASP A 10 11.69 6.74 -10.27
N ASP A 11 12.35 5.81 -10.96
CA ASP A 11 12.41 4.39 -10.60
C ASP A 11 12.87 4.17 -9.14
N ASN A 12 13.74 5.03 -8.60
CA ASN A 12 14.21 4.92 -7.21
C ASN A 12 13.11 5.33 -6.22
N ALA A 13 12.36 6.38 -6.54
CA ALA A 13 11.22 6.80 -5.72
C ALA A 13 10.12 5.73 -5.70
N PHE A 14 9.83 5.11 -6.84
CA PHE A 14 8.85 4.01 -6.93
C PHE A 14 9.30 2.76 -6.17
N THR A 15 10.57 2.35 -6.34
CA THR A 15 11.13 1.19 -5.63
C THR A 15 11.16 1.44 -4.11
N THR A 16 11.48 2.66 -3.69
CA THR A 16 11.45 3.05 -2.28
C THR A 16 10.03 3.01 -1.72
N ALA A 17 9.06 3.57 -2.45
CA ALA A 17 7.66 3.54 -2.05
C ALA A 17 7.10 2.10 -1.94
N GLU A 18 7.48 1.21 -2.86
CA GLU A 18 7.09 -0.21 -2.81
C GLU A 18 7.62 -0.88 -1.54
N SER A 19 8.91 -0.73 -1.27
CA SER A 19 9.56 -1.27 -0.07
C SER A 19 8.94 -0.73 1.22
N GLU A 20 8.63 0.58 1.26
CA GLU A 20 7.97 1.22 2.39
C GLU A 20 6.54 0.71 2.60
N MET A 21 5.77 0.46 1.52
CA MET A 21 4.43 -0.12 1.60
C MET A 21 4.47 -1.56 2.12
N VAL A 22 5.44 -2.36 1.69
CA VAL A 22 5.66 -3.72 2.22
C VAL A 22 5.99 -3.66 3.72
N ALA A 23 6.84 -2.74 4.15
CA ALA A 23 7.15 -2.55 5.57
C ALA A 23 5.93 -2.06 6.38
N LEU A 24 5.15 -1.14 5.81
CA LEU A 24 3.93 -0.61 6.42
C LEU A 24 2.88 -1.71 6.60
N LYS A 25 2.70 -2.59 5.59
CA LYS A 25 1.81 -3.75 5.69
C LYS A 25 2.18 -4.64 6.88
N LYS A 26 3.47 -4.97 7.03
CA LYS A 26 3.95 -5.79 8.17
C LYS A 26 3.59 -5.14 9.51
N ARG A 27 3.82 -3.83 9.65
CA ARG A 27 3.46 -3.08 10.87
C ARG A 27 1.96 -3.08 11.15
N VAL A 28 1.12 -2.97 10.13
CA VAL A 28 -0.34 -3.01 10.27
C VAL A 28 -0.82 -4.39 10.73
N GLU A 29 -0.27 -5.45 10.17
CA GLU A 29 -0.55 -6.83 10.62
C GLU A 29 -0.10 -7.08 12.06
N GLU A 30 1.06 -6.56 12.47
CA GLU A 30 1.51 -6.63 13.86
C GLU A 30 0.60 -5.84 14.82
N LEU A 31 0.15 -4.65 14.41
CA LEU A 31 -0.78 -3.85 15.18
C LEU A 31 -2.12 -4.57 15.37
N LYS A 32 -2.66 -5.18 14.29
CA LYS A 32 -3.87 -6.00 14.34
C LYS A 32 -3.73 -7.09 15.40
N LYS A 33 -2.66 -7.90 15.33
CA LYS A 33 -2.40 -8.98 16.29
C LYS A 33 -2.31 -8.49 17.73
N LYS A 34 -1.65 -7.35 17.96
CA LYS A 34 -1.54 -6.75 19.31
C LYS A 34 -2.90 -6.33 19.86
N LEU A 35 -3.75 -5.74 19.03
CA LEU A 35 -5.09 -5.32 19.46
C LEU A 35 -6.01 -6.52 19.69
N GLU A 36 -6.01 -7.52 18.80
CA GLU A 36 -6.75 -8.77 19.00
C GLU A 36 -6.38 -9.43 20.32
N LYS A 37 -5.07 -9.52 20.60
CA LYS A 37 -4.58 -10.06 21.88
C LYS A 37 -5.05 -9.21 23.06
N MET A 38 -4.94 -7.88 22.99
CA MET A 38 -5.39 -6.99 24.05
C MET A 38 -6.88 -7.16 24.35
N TYR A 39 -7.73 -7.23 23.32
CA TYR A 39 -9.16 -7.41 23.51
C TYR A 39 -9.52 -8.78 24.07
N SER A 40 -8.82 -9.83 23.64
CA SER A 40 -8.95 -11.17 24.22
C SER A 40 -8.53 -11.19 25.70
N ASP A 41 -7.37 -10.63 26.03
CA ASP A 41 -6.87 -10.53 27.40
C ASP A 41 -7.86 -9.75 28.30
N LEU A 42 -8.44 -8.66 27.81
CA LEU A 42 -9.46 -7.89 28.52
C LEU A 42 -10.76 -8.68 28.74
N SER A 43 -11.25 -9.40 27.72
CA SER A 43 -12.45 -10.25 27.84
C SER A 43 -12.25 -11.36 28.88
N ASN A 44 -11.07 -11.99 28.85
CA ASN A 44 -10.72 -13.07 29.78
C ASN A 44 -10.52 -12.56 31.21
N ALA A 45 -9.95 -11.38 31.40
CA ALA A 45 -9.83 -10.76 32.72
C ALA A 45 -11.19 -10.32 33.28
N LEU A 46 -12.11 -9.89 32.41
CA LEU A 46 -13.43 -9.43 32.77
C LEU A 46 -14.48 -10.48 32.38
N VAL A 47 -14.55 -11.59 33.13
CA VAL A 47 -15.56 -12.66 32.94
C VAL A 47 -16.96 -12.18 33.38
N THR A 48 -17.47 -11.18 32.66
CA THR A 48 -18.69 -10.44 32.90
C THR A 48 -19.38 -10.19 31.55
N PRO A 49 -20.66 -9.83 31.53
CA PRO A 49 -21.33 -9.40 30.29
C PRO A 49 -20.59 -8.26 29.56
N ALA A 50 -19.92 -7.38 30.30
CA ALA A 50 -19.13 -6.30 29.74
C ALA A 50 -17.87 -6.80 28.99
N GLY A 51 -17.15 -7.79 29.52
CA GLY A 51 -16.02 -8.41 28.82
C GLY A 51 -16.42 -9.08 27.51
N LYS A 52 -17.54 -9.82 27.52
CA LYS A 52 -18.11 -10.41 26.29
C LYS A 52 -18.51 -9.34 25.26
N ALA A 53 -19.02 -8.20 25.71
CA ALA A 53 -19.35 -7.09 24.81
C ALA A 53 -18.09 -6.44 24.21
N ILE A 54 -16.98 -6.37 24.96
CA ILE A 54 -15.69 -5.90 24.47
C ILE A 54 -15.19 -6.83 23.35
N GLU A 55 -15.20 -8.14 23.56
CA GLU A 55 -14.78 -9.13 22.56
C GLU A 55 -15.57 -9.00 21.25
N LEU A 56 -16.90 -8.94 21.35
CA LEU A 56 -17.78 -8.81 20.19
C LEU A 56 -17.58 -7.48 19.44
N LYS A 57 -17.41 -6.37 20.16
CA LYS A 57 -17.26 -5.03 19.56
C LYS A 57 -15.84 -4.83 19.00
N ALA A 58 -14.84 -5.37 19.67
CA ALA A 58 -13.46 -5.39 19.22
C ALA A 58 -13.34 -6.04 17.83
N GLY A 59 -13.78 -7.29 17.72
CA GLY A 59 -13.69 -8.04 16.46
C GLY A 59 -14.50 -7.40 15.33
N LYS A 60 -15.70 -6.89 15.61
CA LYS A 60 -16.61 -6.38 14.55
C LYS A 60 -16.39 -4.92 14.14
N VAL A 61 -15.94 -4.07 15.07
CA VAL A 61 -15.95 -2.60 14.87
C VAL A 61 -14.56 -2.01 14.99
N LEU A 62 -13.74 -2.47 15.92
CA LEU A 62 -12.46 -1.84 16.22
C LEU A 62 -11.30 -2.41 15.40
N ILE A 63 -11.36 -3.70 15.04
CA ILE A 63 -10.37 -4.33 14.16
C ILE A 63 -10.63 -4.03 12.69
N LYS A 64 -11.89 -3.89 12.26
CA LYS A 64 -12.27 -3.67 10.87
C LYS A 64 -11.52 -2.49 10.19
N PRO A 65 -11.35 -1.30 10.80
CA PRO A 65 -10.60 -0.21 10.18
C PRO A 65 -9.14 -0.56 9.88
N ILE A 66 -8.53 -1.45 10.68
CA ILE A 66 -7.15 -1.91 10.46
C ILE A 66 -7.10 -2.91 9.30
N GLU A 67 -8.11 -3.77 9.17
CA GLU A 67 -8.25 -4.67 8.03
C GLU A 67 -8.46 -3.88 6.73
N ASP A 68 -9.35 -2.89 6.76
CA ASP A 68 -9.60 -1.98 5.63
C ASP A 68 -8.31 -1.23 5.25
N LEU A 69 -7.52 -0.76 6.23
CA LEU A 69 -6.22 -0.13 5.98
C LEU A 69 -5.21 -1.11 5.35
N SER A 70 -5.15 -2.36 5.85
CA SER A 70 -4.26 -3.39 5.28
C SER A 70 -4.59 -3.66 3.81
N LEU A 71 -5.87 -3.69 3.45
CA LEU A 71 -6.32 -3.84 2.06
C LEU A 71 -5.89 -2.67 1.17
N VAL A 72 -6.00 -1.43 1.65
CA VAL A 72 -5.55 -0.26 0.90
C VAL A 72 -4.04 -0.29 0.68
N ILE A 73 -3.26 -0.60 1.71
CA ILE A 73 -1.80 -0.72 1.60
C ILE A 73 -1.42 -1.81 0.59
N GLN A 74 -2.11 -2.95 0.64
CA GLN A 74 -1.90 -4.04 -0.31
C GLN A 74 -2.17 -3.58 -1.74
N HIS A 75 -3.30 -2.92 -1.97
CA HIS A 75 -3.67 -2.43 -3.30
C HIS A 75 -2.62 -1.46 -3.85
N VAL A 76 -2.18 -0.49 -3.04
CA VAL A 76 -1.14 0.47 -3.45
C VAL A 76 0.19 -0.25 -3.74
N SER A 77 0.57 -1.22 -2.91
CA SER A 77 1.78 -2.02 -3.12
C SER A 77 1.72 -2.83 -4.41
N ASP A 78 0.57 -3.44 -4.72
CA ASP A 78 0.38 -4.21 -5.95
C ASP A 78 0.43 -3.32 -7.19
N THR A 79 -0.19 -2.13 -7.12
CA THR A 79 -0.11 -1.13 -8.19
C THR A 79 1.33 -0.66 -8.42
N LEU A 80 2.09 -0.40 -7.36
CA LEU A 80 3.51 -0.02 -7.49
C LEU A 80 4.33 -1.14 -8.13
N ASN A 81 4.10 -2.39 -7.72
CA ASN A 81 4.77 -3.55 -8.30
C ASN A 81 4.39 -3.77 -9.78
N GLU A 82 3.14 -3.51 -10.16
CA GLU A 82 2.71 -3.57 -11.56
C GLU A 82 3.41 -2.49 -12.39
N ILE A 83 3.48 -1.24 -11.89
CA ILE A 83 4.16 -0.14 -12.58
C ILE A 83 5.64 -0.46 -12.80
N ILE A 84 6.33 -0.98 -11.77
CA ILE A 84 7.75 -1.36 -11.85
C ILE A 84 7.96 -2.57 -12.77
N GLY A 85 7.17 -3.63 -12.59
CA GLY A 85 7.39 -4.94 -13.21
C GLY A 85 6.93 -5.05 -14.66
N THR A 86 5.93 -4.26 -15.07
CA THR A 86 5.39 -4.34 -16.44
C THR A 86 6.19 -3.53 -17.45
N GLY A 87 7.03 -2.59 -17.00
CA GLY A 87 7.68 -1.61 -17.90
C GLY A 87 6.67 -0.78 -18.71
N TYR A 88 5.36 -0.88 -18.44
CA TYR A 88 4.31 -0.37 -19.32
C TYR A 88 4.38 1.15 -19.47
N TYR A 89 4.69 1.85 -18.37
CA TYR A 89 4.94 3.28 -18.43
C TYR A 89 6.26 3.61 -19.13
N LYS A 90 7.33 2.85 -18.85
CA LYS A 90 8.63 3.04 -19.51
C LYS A 90 8.54 2.88 -21.03
N ASP A 91 7.81 1.87 -21.51
CA ASP A 91 7.63 1.61 -22.94
C ASP A 91 6.79 2.68 -23.65
N VAL A 92 5.82 3.28 -22.95
CA VAL A 92 5.05 4.43 -23.47
C VAL A 92 5.97 5.64 -23.66
N TRP A 93 6.85 5.91 -22.70
CA TRP A 93 7.80 7.02 -22.79
C TRP A 93 8.89 6.77 -23.84
N VAL A 94 9.44 5.55 -23.92
CA VAL A 94 10.40 5.17 -24.97
C VAL A 94 9.79 5.33 -26.36
N LYS A 95 8.56 4.85 -26.57
CA LYS A 95 7.86 5.03 -27.86
C LYS A 95 7.56 6.50 -28.16
N PHE A 96 7.24 7.30 -27.16
CA PHE A 96 7.04 8.73 -27.31
C PHE A 96 8.34 9.44 -27.74
N ASP A 97 9.48 9.09 -27.13
CA ASP A 97 10.79 9.60 -27.51
C ASP A 97 11.18 9.18 -28.92
N GLU A 98 10.99 7.90 -29.27
CA GLU A 98 11.20 7.38 -30.62
C GLU A 98 10.32 8.13 -31.65
N LEU A 99 9.05 8.37 -31.33
CA LEU A 99 8.15 9.14 -32.19
C LEU A 99 8.61 10.60 -32.34
N ASN A 100 9.00 11.27 -31.25
CA ASN A 100 9.49 12.65 -31.30
C ASN A 100 10.79 12.78 -32.11
N GLN A 101 11.72 11.82 -31.97
CA GLN A 101 12.93 11.78 -32.79
C GLN A 101 12.60 11.56 -34.27
N ASN A 102 11.65 10.69 -34.57
CA ASN A 102 11.23 10.41 -35.95
C ASN A 102 10.37 11.53 -36.57
N ILE A 103 9.69 12.36 -35.77
CA ILE A 103 8.88 13.48 -36.27
C ILE A 103 9.73 14.75 -36.45
N ASN A 104 10.80 14.91 -35.68
CA ASN A 104 11.80 15.96 -35.86
C ASN A 104 12.73 15.67 -37.06
N PHE A 105 12.18 15.66 -38.27
CA PHE A 105 12.96 15.75 -39.50
C PHE A 105 13.44 17.21 -39.67
N ASN A 106 14.60 17.53 -39.09
CA ASN A 106 15.53 18.59 -39.52
C ASN A 106 16.85 18.50 -38.74
#